data_AF-A0A397E0G7-F1
#
_entry.id   AF-A0A397E0G7-F1
#
_cell.length_a   1.000
_cell.length_b   1.000
_cell.length_c   1.000
_cell.angle_alpha   90.00
_cell.angle_beta   90.00
_cell.angle_gamma   90.00
#
_symmetry.space_group_name_H-M   'P 1'
#
loop_
_entity.id
_entity.type
_entity.pdbx_description
1 polymer ?
#
loop_
_entity_poly.entity_id
_entity_poly.type
_entity_poly.pdbx_seq_one_letter_code
_entity_poly.pdbx_strand_id
1 'polypeptide(L)'
;MAVHCRESIRPEGQDWMAAVQSNVNSIAGEVHFWKARNVTHYMPQWQNYKLLGVVESFTLQNVIGMSYPITLKHSNGSFQLTVATSLKTYWEFASDLWTVASNSSGVGGLSLIRQSSAYAYSTNRSINSVYLPNTSM
;
A
#
# COMPACT_ATOMS: atom_id res chain seq x y z
N MET A 1 -20.19 16.62 -10.02
CA MET A 1 -21.10 15.47 -10.28
C MET A 1 -20.46 14.24 -9.68
N ALA A 2 -21.09 13.72 -8.63
CA ALA A 2 -20.54 12.71 -7.74
C ALA A 2 -20.61 11.31 -8.39
N VAL A 3 -19.49 10.58 -8.31
CA VAL A 3 -19.41 9.19 -8.73
C VAL A 3 -20.21 8.35 -7.73
N HIS A 4 -21.15 7.60 -8.29
CA HIS A 4 -22.13 6.78 -7.59
C HIS A 4 -21.46 5.50 -7.07
N CYS A 5 -20.77 5.58 -5.92
CA CYS A 5 -20.43 4.40 -5.12
C CYS A 5 -21.69 3.91 -4.41
N ARG A 6 -22.56 3.17 -5.12
CA ARG A 6 -23.84 2.71 -4.59
C ARG A 6 -24.02 1.21 -4.68
N GLU A 7 -22.98 0.47 -4.29
CA GLU A 7 -23.17 -0.89 -3.79
C GLU A 7 -22.55 -0.98 -2.38
N SER A 8 -23.36 -0.55 -1.41
CA SER A 8 -23.30 -0.87 0.02
C SER A 8 -21.95 -0.72 0.75
N ILE A 9 -21.52 0.52 1.01
CA ILE A 9 -20.72 0.78 2.23
C ILE A 9 -21.66 0.50 3.40
N ARG A 10 -21.54 -0.70 4.00
CA ARG A 10 -22.27 -1.02 5.21
C ARG A 10 -21.80 -0.09 6.34
N PRO A 11 -22.63 0.21 7.36
CA PRO A 11 -22.25 1.09 8.48
C PRO A 11 -20.89 0.75 9.09
N GLU A 12 -20.56 -0.54 9.17
CA GLU A 12 -19.30 -1.04 9.70
C GLU A 12 -18.07 -0.55 8.90
N GLY A 13 -18.23 -0.30 7.59
CA GLY A 13 -17.18 0.24 6.75
C GLY A 13 -16.92 1.73 6.99
N GLN A 14 -17.97 2.52 7.28
CA GLN A 14 -17.81 3.93 7.66
C GLN A 14 -17.19 4.05 9.05
N ASP A 15 -17.66 3.23 9.99
CA ASP A 15 -17.13 3.17 11.35
C ASP A 15 -15.66 2.75 11.34
N TRP A 16 -15.30 1.76 10.52
CA TRP A 16 -13.91 1.36 10.33
C TRP A 16 -13.06 2.50 9.74
N MET A 17 -13.57 3.22 8.72
CA MET A 17 -12.83 4.34 8.13
C MET A 17 -12.59 5.46 9.15
N ALA A 18 -13.61 5.80 9.93
CA ALA A 18 -13.50 6.78 11.01
C ALA A 18 -12.49 6.32 12.08
N ALA A 19 -12.51 5.04 12.46
CA ALA A 19 -11.57 4.46 13.40
C ALA A 19 -10.12 4.47 12.90
N VAL A 20 -9.89 4.20 11.61
CA VAL A 20 -8.54 4.25 11.00
C VAL A 20 -8.01 5.68 10.96
N GLN A 21 -8.85 6.66 10.62
CA GLN A 21 -8.46 8.07 10.57
C GLN A 21 -8.17 8.67 11.94
N SER A 22 -8.77 8.13 13.01
CA SER A 22 -8.63 8.60 14.38
C SER A 22 -7.79 7.66 15.26
N ASN A 23 -7.00 6.78 14.67
CA ASN A 23 -6.20 5.81 15.41
C ASN A 23 -5.12 6.51 16.27
N VAL A 24 -5.29 6.46 17.59
CA VAL A 24 -4.35 6.97 18.61
C VAL A 24 -3.63 5.84 19.37
N ASN A 25 -3.69 4.60 18.86
CA ASN A 25 -3.06 3.47 19.51
C ASN A 25 -1.54 3.67 19.61
N SER A 26 -0.96 3.27 20.74
CA SER A 26 0.49 3.23 20.88
C SER A 26 1.07 2.09 20.06
N ILE A 27 2.31 2.25 19.60
CA ILE A 27 3.04 1.19 18.87
C ILE A 27 3.09 -0.11 19.69
N ALA A 28 3.28 -0.02 21.01
CA ALA A 28 3.26 -1.18 21.89
C ALA A 28 1.89 -1.89 21.92
N GLY A 29 0.81 -1.12 21.93
CA GLY A 29 -0.57 -1.64 21.86
C GLY A 29 -0.85 -2.35 20.54
N GLU A 30 -0.42 -1.76 19.42
CA GLU A 30 -0.55 -2.39 18.10
C GLU A 30 0.24 -3.71 18.02
N VAL A 31 1.50 -3.71 18.48
CA VAL A 31 2.32 -4.93 18.51
C VAL A 31 1.64 -6.04 19.34
N HIS A 32 1.08 -5.70 20.50
CA HIS A 32 0.35 -6.67 21.31
C HIS A 32 -0.91 -7.18 20.59
N PHE A 33 -1.68 -6.28 19.99
CA PHE A 33 -2.90 -6.60 19.25
C PHE A 33 -2.65 -7.55 18.06
N TRP A 34 -1.59 -7.31 17.28
CA TRP A 34 -1.21 -8.14 16.14
C TRP A 34 -0.68 -9.51 16.58
N LYS A 35 0.18 -9.54 17.61
CA LYS A 35 0.70 -10.80 18.17
C LYS A 35 -0.41 -11.68 18.75
N ALA A 36 -1.39 -11.09 19.43
CA ALA A 36 -2.55 -11.83 19.95
C ALA A 36 -3.40 -12.49 18.83
N ARG A 37 -3.26 -12.03 17.58
CA ARG A 37 -3.92 -12.58 16.38
C ARG A 37 -3.00 -13.44 15.53
N ASN A 38 -1.84 -13.86 16.05
CA ASN A 38 -0.83 -14.65 15.33
C ASN A 38 -0.29 -13.96 14.06
N VAL A 39 -0.38 -12.63 13.95
CA VAL A 39 0.28 -11.87 12.88
C VAL A 39 1.71 -11.58 13.32
N THR A 40 2.64 -12.41 12.87
CA THR A 40 4.04 -12.41 13.34
C THR A 40 5.05 -11.89 12.33
N HIS A 41 4.68 -11.79 11.05
CA HIS A 41 5.55 -11.37 9.98
C HIS A 41 4.82 -10.47 8.99
N TYR A 42 5.56 -9.55 8.39
CA TYR A 42 5.13 -8.73 7.27
C TYR A 42 5.94 -9.12 6.04
N MET A 43 5.27 -9.61 5.00
CA MET A 43 5.90 -9.95 3.73
C MET A 43 5.55 -8.87 2.70
N PRO A 44 6.53 -8.04 2.28
CA PRO A 44 6.29 -7.09 1.20
C PRO A 44 6.05 -7.84 -0.12
N GLN A 45 5.30 -7.20 -1.03
CA GLN A 45 5.17 -7.70 -2.39
C GLN A 45 6.53 -7.66 -3.10
N TRP A 46 6.73 -8.59 -4.04
CA TRP A 46 7.94 -8.61 -4.87
C TRP A 46 7.99 -7.35 -5.74
N GLN A 47 9.02 -6.54 -5.51
CA GLN A 47 9.32 -5.34 -6.28
C GLN A 47 10.84 -5.15 -6.36
N ASN A 48 11.32 -4.56 -7.45
CA ASN A 48 12.74 -4.22 -7.61
C ASN A 48 13.00 -2.80 -8.13
N TYR A 49 11.98 -1.95 -8.12
CA TYR A 49 12.05 -0.60 -8.69
C TYR A 49 12.07 0.47 -7.59
N LYS A 50 11.75 0.13 -6.34
CA LYS A 50 11.76 1.05 -5.20
C LYS A 50 12.87 0.66 -4.23
N LEU A 51 13.91 1.49 -4.14
CA LEU A 51 14.90 1.38 -3.09
C LEU A 51 14.34 1.98 -1.80
N LEU A 52 14.39 1.20 -0.73
CA LEU A 52 14.00 1.65 0.60
C LEU A 52 15.09 2.56 1.17
N GLY A 53 14.68 3.73 1.65
CA GLY A 53 15.54 4.62 2.42
C GLY A 53 15.41 4.34 3.90
N VAL A 54 16.55 4.30 4.59
CA VAL A 54 16.65 4.06 6.04
C VAL A 54 17.68 5.03 6.61
N VAL A 55 17.27 5.74 7.67
CA VAL A 55 18.14 6.50 8.56
C VAL A 55 18.09 5.83 9.93
N GLU A 56 19.18 5.20 10.34
CA GLU A 56 19.34 4.64 11.69
C GLU A 56 20.23 5.59 12.49
N SER A 57 19.72 6.09 13.62
CA SER A 57 20.49 6.94 14.53
C SER A 57 20.30 6.49 15.97
N PHE A 58 21.33 6.71 16.80
CA PHE A 58 21.27 6.51 18.24
C PHE A 58 21.93 7.68 18.95
N THR A 59 21.57 7.90 20.20
CA THR A 59 22.08 9.01 21.01
C THR A 59 23.12 8.49 21.99
N LEU A 60 24.34 9.05 21.94
CA LEU A 60 25.34 8.86 22.99
C LEU A 60 25.16 9.93 24.05
N GLN A 61 25.05 9.51 25.32
CA GLN A 61 25.07 10.43 26.46
C GLN A 61 26.41 10.30 27.18
N ASN A 62 27.11 11.42 27.35
CA ASN A 62 28.32 11.48 28.15
C ASN A 62 27.98 11.53 29.67
N VAL A 63 28.95 11.22 30.52
CA VAL A 63 28.85 11.20 31.99
C VAL A 63 28.40 12.56 32.58
N ILE A 64 28.66 13.66 31.87
CA ILE A 64 28.21 15.01 32.25
C ILE A 64 26.83 15.39 31.67
N GLY A 65 26.09 14.43 31.13
CA GLY A 65 24.70 14.61 30.68
C GLY A 65 24.51 15.12 29.25
N MET A 66 25.57 15.51 28.54
CA MET A 66 25.49 15.95 27.14
C MET A 66 25.17 14.78 26.20
N SER A 67 24.20 14.98 25.31
CA SER A 67 23.70 13.97 24.38
C SER A 67 24.04 14.34 22.93
N TYR A 68 24.60 13.39 22.17
CA TYR A 68 25.00 13.56 20.78
C TYR A 68 24.37 12.48 19.89
N PRO A 69 23.59 12.85 18.85
CA PRO A 69 23.07 11.88 17.90
C PRO A 69 24.18 11.41 16.95
N ILE A 70 24.26 10.11 16.72
CA ILE A 70 25.16 9.48 15.74
C ILE A 70 24.31 8.65 14.77
N THR A 71 24.55 8.86 13.48
CA THR A 71 23.92 8.09 12.41
C THR A 71 24.74 6.83 12.11
N LEU A 72 24.14 5.66 12.31
CA LEU A 72 24.73 4.35 12.01
C LEU A 72 24.63 4.03 10.53
N LYS A 73 23.46 4.28 9.94
CA LYS A 73 23.17 3.98 8.54
C LYS A 73 22.35 5.08 7.93
N HIS A 74 22.71 5.42 6.71
CA HIS A 74 21.95 6.35 5.89
C HIS A 74 21.88 5.79 4.48
N SER A 75 20.66 5.48 4.05
CA SER A 75 20.35 5.10 2.68
C SER A 75 19.21 5.97 2.19
N ASN A 76 19.36 6.54 1.00
CA ASN A 76 18.30 7.36 0.41
C ASN A 76 17.31 6.46 -0.33
N GLY A 77 16.02 6.72 -0.12
CA GLY A 77 14.97 6.06 -0.88
C GLY A 77 14.93 6.64 -2.30
N SER A 78 14.89 5.77 -3.31
CA SER A 78 14.86 6.22 -4.71
C SER A 78 14.10 5.24 -5.59
N PHE A 79 13.55 5.76 -6.69
CA PHE A 79 12.88 4.96 -7.71
C PHE A 79 13.82 4.69 -8.89
N GLN A 80 13.95 3.42 -9.26
CA GLN A 80 14.82 2.94 -10.33
C GLN A 80 13.97 2.36 -11.47
N LEU A 81 13.15 3.21 -12.10
CA LEU A 81 12.22 2.78 -13.15
C LEU A 81 12.93 2.19 -14.38
N THR A 82 14.14 2.64 -14.70
CA THR A 82 14.91 2.17 -15.87
C THR A 82 15.31 0.69 -15.78
N VAL A 83 15.46 0.15 -14.57
CA VAL A 83 15.86 -1.25 -14.33
C VAL A 83 14.73 -2.08 -13.70
N ALA A 84 13.52 -1.54 -13.68
CA ALA A 84 12.35 -2.14 -13.06
C ALA A 84 11.84 -3.36 -13.84
N THR A 85 12.41 -4.54 -13.61
CA THR A 85 11.91 -5.77 -14.24
C THR A 85 10.58 -6.22 -13.64
N SER A 86 10.30 -5.91 -12.36
CA SER A 86 9.03 -6.25 -11.71
C SER A 86 7.83 -5.52 -12.32
N LEU A 87 8.01 -4.27 -12.71
CA LEU A 87 6.98 -3.50 -13.42
C LEU A 87 6.66 -4.05 -14.82
N LYS A 88 7.42 -5.02 -15.34
CA LYS A 88 7.01 -5.71 -16.58
C LYS A 88 5.88 -6.71 -16.35
N THR A 89 5.77 -7.27 -15.14
CA THR A 89 4.75 -8.29 -14.83
C THR A 89 3.60 -7.75 -13.99
N TYR A 90 3.85 -6.76 -13.12
CA TYR A 90 2.85 -6.23 -12.21
C TYR A 90 3.10 -4.76 -11.88
N TRP A 91 2.08 -3.92 -12.01
CA TRP A 91 2.15 -2.46 -11.85
C TRP A 91 1.77 -1.99 -10.46
N GLU A 92 2.07 -2.79 -9.44
CA GLU A 92 1.84 -2.47 -8.02
C GLU A 92 0.38 -2.41 -7.56
N PHE A 93 0.21 -2.62 -6.26
CA PHE A 93 -1.10 -2.57 -5.62
C PHE A 93 -1.74 -1.18 -5.66
N ALA A 94 -0.92 -0.12 -5.68
CA ALA A 94 -1.43 1.25 -5.81
C ALA A 94 -2.16 1.45 -7.16
N SER A 95 -1.67 0.83 -8.22
CA SER A 95 -2.32 0.92 -9.53
C SER A 95 -3.58 0.05 -9.58
N ASP A 96 -3.60 -1.11 -8.91
CA ASP A 96 -4.83 -1.89 -8.73
C ASP A 96 -5.92 -1.06 -8.04
N LEU A 97 -5.57 -0.35 -6.96
CA LEU A 97 -6.49 0.55 -6.26
C LEU A 97 -6.98 1.69 -7.15
N TRP A 98 -6.10 2.30 -7.93
CA TRP A 98 -6.47 3.37 -8.87
C TRP A 98 -7.41 2.86 -9.96
N THR A 99 -7.15 1.66 -10.51
CA THR A 99 -7.97 1.10 -11.59
C THR A 99 -9.35 0.63 -11.15
N VAL A 100 -9.54 0.22 -9.90
CA VAL A 100 -10.91 -0.05 -9.40
C VAL A 100 -11.65 1.22 -9.01
N ALA A 101 -10.93 2.27 -8.58
CA ALA A 101 -11.53 3.54 -8.18
C ALA A 101 -11.88 4.43 -9.39
N SER A 102 -11.11 4.36 -10.47
CA SER A 102 -11.38 5.13 -11.68
C SER A 102 -12.43 4.46 -12.54
N ASN A 103 -13.39 5.24 -13.05
CA ASN A 103 -14.40 4.76 -13.99
C ASN A 103 -13.86 4.69 -15.44
N SER A 104 -12.70 5.28 -15.71
CA SER A 104 -12.09 5.25 -17.04
C SER A 104 -11.32 3.96 -17.31
N SER A 105 -10.89 3.23 -16.27
CA SER A 105 -10.18 1.95 -16.36
C SER A 105 -11.10 0.79 -16.70
N GLY A 106 -10.54 -0.24 -17.36
CA GLY A 106 -11.31 -1.42 -17.78
C GLY A 106 -11.93 -2.22 -16.62
N VAL A 107 -11.51 -1.98 -15.37
CA VAL A 107 -11.97 -2.65 -14.14
C VAL A 107 -12.61 -1.69 -13.13
N GLY A 108 -13.01 -0.49 -13.57
CA GLY A 108 -13.67 0.48 -12.69
C GLY A 108 -14.91 -0.10 -12.01
N GLY A 109 -15.02 0.11 -10.69
CA GLY A 109 -16.13 -0.40 -9.88
C GLY A 109 -16.09 -1.89 -9.55
N LEU A 110 -15.06 -2.62 -9.97
CA LEU A 110 -14.87 -4.04 -9.61
C LEU A 110 -14.17 -4.22 -8.25
N SER A 111 -14.19 -5.43 -7.72
CA SER A 111 -13.63 -5.78 -6.42
C SER A 111 -12.22 -6.38 -6.53
N LEU A 112 -11.31 -6.02 -5.63
CA LEU A 112 -10.01 -6.70 -5.48
C LEU A 112 -10.08 -7.95 -4.57
N ILE A 113 -11.25 -8.25 -4.01
CA ILE A 113 -11.46 -9.42 -3.17
C ILE A 113 -11.62 -10.66 -4.05
N ARG A 114 -10.69 -11.61 -3.95
CA ARG A 114 -10.68 -12.84 -4.78
C ARG A 114 -11.95 -13.67 -4.72
N GLN A 115 -12.66 -13.65 -3.59
CA GLN A 115 -13.90 -14.40 -3.38
C GLN A 115 -15.16 -13.64 -3.82
N SER A 116 -15.02 -12.40 -4.27
CA SER A 116 -16.16 -11.62 -4.77
C SER A 116 -16.57 -12.08 -6.17
N SER A 117 -17.87 -12.12 -6.43
CA SER A 117 -18.42 -12.38 -7.77
C SER A 117 -17.98 -11.32 -8.79
N ALA A 118 -17.63 -10.12 -8.33
CA ALA A 118 -17.17 -9.01 -9.14
C ALA A 118 -15.63 -8.84 -9.09
N TYR A 119 -14.86 -9.92 -8.90
CA TYR A 119 -13.40 -9.83 -8.85
C TYR A 119 -12.81 -9.26 -10.15
N ALA A 120 -12.00 -8.21 -10.02
CA ALA A 120 -11.47 -7.40 -11.12
C ALA A 120 -10.67 -8.20 -12.17
N TYR A 121 -10.00 -9.27 -11.73
CA TYR A 121 -9.14 -10.12 -12.56
C TYR A 121 -9.74 -11.52 -12.80
N SER A 122 -11.06 -11.68 -12.66
CA SER A 122 -11.74 -12.97 -12.87
C SER A 122 -11.82 -13.37 -14.34
N THR A 123 -11.91 -12.38 -15.24
CA THR A 123 -11.92 -12.58 -16.69
C THR A 123 -10.48 -12.47 -17.19
N ASN A 124 -10.06 -13.33 -18.12
CA ASN A 124 -8.72 -13.32 -18.74
C ASN A 124 -8.47 -11.96 -19.43
N ARG A 125 -7.98 -10.99 -18.67
CA ARG A 125 -7.71 -9.61 -19.09
C ARG A 125 -6.21 -9.37 -19.07
N SER A 126 -5.71 -8.74 -20.12
CA SER A 126 -4.32 -8.33 -20.16
C SER A 126 -4.12 -7.09 -19.29
N ILE A 127 -2.91 -6.93 -18.76
CA ILE A 127 -2.54 -5.74 -17.97
C ILE A 127 -2.80 -4.44 -18.76
N ASN A 128 -2.50 -4.43 -20.06
CA ASN A 128 -2.77 -3.30 -20.95
C ASN A 128 -4.27 -2.96 -21.02
N SER A 129 -5.15 -3.96 -21.11
CA SER A 129 -6.60 -3.71 -21.15
C SER A 129 -7.17 -3.10 -19.85
N VAL A 130 -6.47 -3.32 -18.74
CA VAL A 130 -6.87 -2.83 -17.41
C VAL A 130 -6.36 -1.40 -17.19
N TYR A 131 -5.08 -1.16 -17.51
CA TYR A 131 -4.38 0.09 -17.22
C TYR A 131 -4.39 1.12 -18.36
N LEU A 132 -4.54 0.67 -19.62
CA LEU A 132 -4.57 1.51 -20.82
C LEU A 132 -5.90 1.30 -21.58
N PRO A 133 -7.03 1.72 -21.00
CA PRO A 133 -8.32 1.68 -21.66
C PRO A 133 -8.33 2.66 -22.85
N ASN A 134 -8.38 2.14 -24.08
CA ASN A 134 -8.61 2.90 -25.32
C ASN A 134 -7.77 4.19 -25.48
N THR A 135 -6.46 4.06 -25.65
CA THR A 135 -5.73 5.04 -26.46
C THR A 135 -5.80 4.57 -27.90
N SER A 136 -6.71 5.13 -28.69
CA SER A 136 -6.59 5.09 -30.15
C SER A 136 -5.22 5.64 -30.53
N MET A 137 -4.39 4.81 -31.16
CA MET A 137 -3.48 5.32 -32.17
C MET A 137 -4.27 5.63 -33.42
#